data_AF-A0A7J4K2K6-F1
#
_entry.id   AF-A0A7J4K2K6-F1
#
_cell.length_a   1.000
_cell.length_b   1.000
_cell.length_c   1.000
_cell.angle_alpha   90.00
_cell.angle_beta   90.00
_cell.angle_gamma   90.00
#
_symmetry.space_group_name_H-M   'P 1'
#
loop_
_entity.id
_entity.type
_entity.pdbx_description
1 polymer ?
#
loop_
_entity_poly.entity_id
_entity_poly.type
_entity_poly.pdbx_seq_one_letter_code
_entity_poly.pdbx_strand_id
1 'polypeptide(L)'
;MVREDSSEILARVTVVDERTLLPYLSQAKDVVVSFDPKDAAFVACALATRSVVWSDDGPLHDKQNVIKVLNTAEMLELISQ
;
A
#
# COMPACT_ATOMS: atom_id res chain seq x y z
N MET A 1 -25.37 9.91 -11.13
CA MET A 1 -23.99 9.36 -11.15
C MET A 1 -23.06 10.52 -10.87
N VAL A 2 -22.72 10.72 -9.59
CA VAL A 2 -21.79 11.79 -9.18
C VAL A 2 -20.41 11.37 -9.70
N ARG A 3 -19.84 12.15 -10.63
CA ARG A 3 -18.42 12.03 -10.93
C ARG A 3 -17.72 12.81 -9.83
N GLU A 4 -17.23 12.12 -8.82
CA GLU A 4 -16.36 12.74 -7.83
C GLU A 4 -15.05 13.14 -8.54
N ASP A 5 -14.72 14.42 -8.44
CA ASP A 5 -13.51 14.97 -9.04
C ASP A 5 -12.30 14.55 -8.21
N SER A 6 -11.58 13.51 -8.66
CA SER A 6 -10.39 13.01 -7.97
C SER A 6 -9.16 13.91 -8.15
N SER A 7 -9.25 15.01 -8.92
CA SER A 7 -8.09 15.87 -9.22
C SER A 7 -7.46 16.48 -7.97
N GLU A 8 -8.27 16.84 -6.96
CA GLU A 8 -7.75 17.40 -5.71
C GLU A 8 -6.97 16.38 -4.87
N ILE A 9 -7.39 15.12 -4.86
CA ILE A 9 -6.67 14.03 -4.18
C ILE A 9 -5.39 13.72 -4.93
N LEU A 10 -5.44 13.62 -6.26
CA LEU A 10 -4.27 13.32 -7.06
C LEU A 10 -3.20 14.42 -6.98
N ALA A 11 -3.58 15.67 -6.75
CA ALA A 11 -2.64 16.75 -6.48
C ALA A 11 -1.87 16.60 -5.15
N ARG A 12 -2.35 15.74 -4.24
CA ARG A 12 -1.77 15.48 -2.91
C ARG A 12 -1.03 14.15 -2.80
N VAL A 13 -0.96 13.36 -3.87
CA VAL A 13 -0.19 12.11 -3.88
C VAL A 13 1.14 12.31 -4.59
N THR A 14 2.16 11.58 -4.11
CA THR A 14 3.43 11.46 -4.84
C THR A 14 3.42 10.16 -5.62
N VAL A 15 3.69 10.25 -6.93
CA VAL A 15 3.83 9.07 -7.78
C VAL A 15 5.23 8.49 -7.62
N VAL A 16 5.33 7.22 -7.28
CA VAL A 16 6.60 6.51 -7.15
C VAL A 16 6.95 5.86 -8.48
N ASP A 17 8.17 6.09 -8.96
CA ASP A 17 8.68 5.50 -10.21
C ASP A 17 8.86 3.98 -10.06
N GLU A 18 8.41 3.21 -11.05
CA GLU A 18 8.47 1.75 -11.05
C GLU A 18 9.89 1.19 -10.86
N ARG A 19 10.93 1.92 -11.30
CA ARG A 19 12.33 1.51 -11.17
C ARG A 19 12.75 1.45 -9.70
N THR A 20 12.09 2.22 -8.84
CA THR A 20 12.28 2.22 -7.38
C THR A 20 11.75 0.93 -6.76
N LEU A 21 10.73 0.31 -7.38
CA LEU A 21 10.11 -0.93 -6.89
C LEU A 21 10.86 -2.18 -7.35
N LEU A 22 11.53 -2.14 -8.51
CA LEU A 22 12.20 -3.30 -9.12
C LEU A 22 13.06 -4.13 -8.15
N PRO A 23 13.90 -3.54 -7.28
CA PRO A 23 14.72 -4.31 -6.34
C PRO A 23 13.91 -5.12 -5.32
N TYR A 24 12.67 -4.70 -5.04
CA TYR A 24 11.82 -5.25 -3.99
C TYR A 24 10.72 -6.17 -4.52
N LEU A 25 10.45 -6.15 -5.84
CA LEU A 25 9.33 -6.88 -6.44
C LEU A 25 9.42 -8.41 -6.24
N SER A 26 10.61 -9.01 -6.25
CA SER A 26 10.74 -10.45 -6.02
C SER A 26 10.31 -10.81 -4.60
N GLN A 27 10.88 -10.14 -3.60
CA GLN A 27 10.51 -10.33 -2.20
C GLN A 27 9.02 -10.04 -1.98
N ALA A 28 8.50 -8.98 -2.56
CA ALA A 28 7.10 -8.60 -2.44
C ALA A 28 6.16 -9.68 -3.00
N LYS A 29 6.48 -10.28 -4.15
CA LYS A 29 5.71 -11.39 -4.72
C LYS A 29 5.69 -12.59 -3.77
N ASP A 30 6.83 -12.94 -3.20
CA ASP A 30 6.94 -14.07 -2.26
C ASP A 30 6.06 -13.87 -1.02
N VAL A 31 5.92 -12.63 -0.55
CA VAL A 31 5.03 -12.28 0.57
C VAL A 31 3.57 -12.55 0.24
N VAL A 32 3.11 -12.14 -0.95
CA VAL A 32 1.67 -12.10 -1.28
C VAL A 32 1.18 -13.30 -2.09
N VAL A 33 2.09 -14.15 -2.60
CA VAL A 33 1.76 -15.27 -3.51
C VAL A 33 0.72 -16.23 -2.94
N SER A 34 0.64 -16.34 -1.61
CA SER A 34 -0.28 -17.24 -0.91
C SER A 34 -1.72 -16.70 -0.78
N PHE A 35 -1.97 -15.43 -1.10
CA PHE A 35 -3.30 -14.82 -0.99
C PHE A 35 -3.70 -13.91 -2.15
N ASP A 36 -2.93 -12.87 -2.49
CA ASP A 36 -3.20 -12.00 -3.64
C ASP A 36 -1.91 -11.48 -4.30
N PRO A 37 -1.47 -12.10 -5.41
CA PRO A 37 -0.30 -11.67 -6.17
C PRO A 37 -0.34 -10.20 -6.65
N LYS A 38 -1.51 -9.56 -6.73
CA LYS A 38 -1.66 -8.17 -7.18
C LYS A 38 -1.14 -7.17 -6.14
N ASP A 39 -1.10 -7.57 -4.87
CA ASP A 39 -0.64 -6.68 -3.79
C ASP A 39 0.88 -6.48 -3.78
N ALA A 40 1.62 -7.26 -4.59
CA ALA A 40 3.07 -7.18 -4.67
C ALA A 40 3.57 -5.77 -4.98
N ALA A 41 2.84 -4.97 -5.77
CA ALA A 41 3.23 -3.60 -6.07
C ALA A 41 3.17 -2.69 -4.83
N PHE A 42 2.15 -2.84 -3.99
CA PHE A 42 2.01 -2.07 -2.74
C PHE A 42 3.06 -2.50 -1.71
N VAL A 43 3.33 -3.80 -1.59
CA VAL A 43 4.38 -4.31 -0.71
C VAL A 43 5.76 -3.83 -1.15
N ALA A 44 6.07 -3.91 -2.46
CA ALA A 44 7.34 -3.43 -3.00
C ALA A 44 7.51 -1.92 -2.79
N CYS A 45 6.45 -1.13 -2.99
CA CYS A 45 6.46 0.30 -2.76
C CYS A 45 6.76 0.63 -1.28
N ALA A 46 6.04 0.00 -0.35
CA ALA A 46 6.25 0.20 1.09
C ALA A 46 7.66 -0.18 1.55
N LEU A 47 8.21 -1.29 1.02
CA LEU A 47 9.59 -1.68 1.29
C LEU A 47 10.60 -0.65 0.77
N ALA A 48 10.38 -0.14 -0.45
CA ALA A 48 11.29 0.82 -1.09
C ALA A 48 11.28 2.18 -0.39
N THR A 49 10.12 2.64 0.07
CA THR A 49 9.95 3.96 0.70
C THR A 49 10.00 3.94 2.22
N ARG A 50 10.02 2.74 2.84
CA ARG A 50 9.84 2.53 4.29
C ARG A 50 8.53 3.14 4.80
N SER A 51 7.48 3.08 3.99
CA SER A 51 6.15 3.59 4.33
C SER A 51 5.25 2.52 4.94
N VAL A 52 4.20 2.96 5.61
CA VAL A 52 3.03 2.12 5.91
C VAL A 52 2.12 2.03 4.70
N VAL A 53 1.36 0.94 4.57
CA VAL A 53 0.28 0.82 3.60
C VAL A 53 -1.04 1.14 4.29
N TRP A 54 -1.85 1.99 3.69
CA TRP A 54 -3.24 2.16 4.08
C TRP A 54 -4.11 1.26 3.19
N SER A 55 -4.76 0.26 3.79
CA SER A 55 -5.68 -0.64 3.10
C SER A 55 -6.64 -1.30 4.09
N ASP A 56 -7.91 -1.45 3.68
CA ASP A 56 -8.90 -2.26 4.41
C ASP A 56 -8.93 -3.72 3.90
N ASP A 57 -7.97 -4.12 3.06
CA ASP A 57 -7.84 -5.51 2.63
C ASP A 57 -7.32 -6.41 3.77
N GLY A 58 -8.20 -7.25 4.29
CA GLY A 58 -7.92 -8.16 5.41
C GLY A 58 -6.75 -9.10 5.15
N PRO A 59 -6.70 -9.85 4.03
CA PRO A 59 -5.56 -10.69 3.68
C PRO A 59 -4.20 -9.97 3.72
N LEU A 60 -4.08 -8.79 3.12
CA LEU A 60 -2.84 -8.01 3.14
C LEU A 60 -2.45 -7.55 4.55
N HIS A 61 -3.44 -7.26 5.40
CA HIS A 61 -3.23 -6.90 6.79
C HIS A 61 -2.84 -8.10 7.67
N ASP A 62 -3.54 -9.24 7.53
CA ASP A 62 -3.48 -10.34 8.51
C ASP A 62 -2.55 -11.50 8.12
N LYS A 63 -2.21 -11.66 6.82
CA LYS A 63 -1.48 -12.85 6.33
C LYS A 63 0.02 -12.63 6.14
N GLN A 64 0.54 -11.45 6.45
CA GLN A 64 1.96 -11.11 6.35
C GLN A 64 2.42 -10.22 7.51
N ASN A 65 3.72 -10.17 7.77
CA ASN A 65 4.33 -9.35 8.82
C ASN A 65 5.58 -8.58 8.36
N VAL A 66 5.74 -8.42 7.04
CA VAL A 66 6.90 -7.79 6.39
C VAL A 66 6.73 -6.27 6.32
N ILE A 67 5.50 -5.81 6.12
CA ILE A 67 5.17 -4.37 6.10
C ILE A 67 4.05 -4.07 7.09
N LYS A 68 4.02 -2.83 7.59
CA LYS A 68 2.91 -2.36 8.39
C LYS A 68 1.78 -1.91 7.48
N VAL A 69 0.61 -2.50 7.70
CA VAL A 69 -0.65 -2.11 7.07
C VAL A 69 -1.52 -1.49 8.15
N LEU A 70 -2.21 -0.40 7.82
CA LEU A 70 -3.20 0.25 8.67
C LEU A 70 -4.53 0.25 7.93
N ASN A 71 -5.59 -0.16 8.61
CA ASN A 71 -6.95 0.02 8.12
C ASN A 71 -7.40 1.49 8.26
N THR A 72 -8.56 1.84 7.70
CA THR A 72 -9.06 3.21 7.72
C THR A 72 -9.27 3.76 9.13
N ALA A 73 -9.74 2.94 10.07
CA ALA A 73 -9.93 3.38 11.46
C ALA A 73 -8.59 3.71 12.13
N GLU A 74 -7.59 2.83 11.98
CA GLU A 74 -6.25 3.04 12.53
C GLU A 74 -5.54 4.25 11.87
N MET A 75 -5.74 4.46 10.57
CA MET A 75 -5.22 5.65 9.88
C MET A 75 -5.84 6.94 10.42
N LEU A 76 -7.16 6.95 10.64
CA LEU A 76 -7.86 8.10 11.21
C LEU A 76 -7.36 8.41 12.63
N GLU A 77 -7.15 7.38 13.45
CA GLU A 77 -6.57 7.53 14.78
C GLU A 77 -5.15 8.11 14.73
N LEU A 78 -4.33 7.69 13.75
CA LEU A 78 -2.96 8.18 13.59
C LEU A 78 -2.91 9.66 13.19
N ILE A 79 -3.81 10.12 12.31
CA ILE A 79 -3.78 11.50 11.78
C ILE A 79 -4.60 12.50 12.61
N SER A 80 -5.43 12.03 13.54
CA SER A 80 -6.24 12.89 14.41
C SER A 80 -5.52 13.30 15.71
N GLN A 81 -4.24 12.94 15.86
CA GLN A 81 -3.35 13.36 16.94
C GLN A 81 -2.63 14.66 16.60
#